data_AF-A0A7V0LRT7-F1
#
_entry.id   AF-A0A7V0LRT7-F1
#
_cell.length_a   1.000
_cell.length_b   1.000
_cell.length_c   1.000
_cell.angle_alpha   90.00
_cell.angle_beta   90.00
_cell.angle_gamma   90.00
#
_symmetry.space_group_name_H-M   'P 1'
#
loop_
_entity.id
_entity.type
_entity.pdbx_description
1 polymer ?
#
loop_
_entity_poly.entity_id
_entity_poly.type
_entity_poly.pdbx_seq_one_letter_code
_entity_poly.pdbx_strand_id
1 'polypeptide(L)'
;MAQQKVTPRSEDYSRWYTDVVQRAELADYSPVRGCMVIRPYGYAIWEHMQKALDDMFKETGHQNAYFPLFIPYSFIEKEAEHVEGFSPELAIVTHGGGKKLEDPLVVRPTSETIINAMFAKWIKSYRDLPLLINQWANVVRWEMRTRLFLRTTEFLWQEGHTAHETEQEARDEALLMLDVYARFAEDWAATPVIRGIKSDAEKFAGAVESYSIEAMMGDVKALQAGTSHYLGQNFAKAFDTRFL
;
A
#
# COMPACT_ATOMS: atom_id res chain seq x y z
N MET A 1 -30.10 24.46 12.01
CA MET A 1 -28.88 24.94 11.34
C MET A 1 -29.12 24.94 9.85
N ALA A 2 -28.83 26.03 9.14
CA ALA A 2 -29.04 26.07 7.69
C ALA A 2 -28.27 24.91 7.05
N GLN A 3 -28.95 24.07 6.26
CA GLN A 3 -28.28 23.08 5.43
C GLN A 3 -27.31 23.86 4.53
N GLN A 4 -26.01 23.86 4.86
CA GLN A 4 -25.02 24.27 3.86
C GLN A 4 -25.28 23.41 2.62
N LYS A 5 -25.08 23.92 1.42
CA LYS A 5 -25.33 23.22 0.14
C LYS A 5 -24.03 22.57 -0.35
N VAL A 6 -24.08 21.36 -0.93
CA VAL A 6 -22.87 20.72 -1.49
C VAL A 6 -22.44 21.55 -2.70
N THR A 7 -21.16 21.92 -2.77
CA THR A 7 -20.64 22.66 -3.94
C THR A 7 -20.85 21.86 -5.23
N PRO A 8 -21.38 22.44 -6.32
CA PRO A 8 -21.50 21.77 -7.60
C PRO A 8 -20.13 21.36 -8.17
N ARG A 9 -20.05 20.16 -8.77
CA ARG A 9 -18.80 19.65 -9.40
C ARG A 9 -18.20 20.59 -10.43
N SER A 10 -19.04 21.30 -11.18
CA SER A 10 -18.65 22.23 -12.24
C SER A 10 -18.04 23.55 -11.74
N GLU A 11 -18.26 23.89 -10.46
CA GLU A 11 -17.75 25.13 -9.86
C GLU A 11 -16.41 24.89 -9.17
N ASP A 12 -16.35 23.90 -8.28
CA ASP A 12 -15.12 23.49 -7.60
C ASP A 12 -15.18 22.01 -7.25
N TYR A 13 -14.55 21.18 -8.08
CA TYR A 13 -14.51 19.73 -7.89
C TYR A 13 -13.76 19.33 -6.60
N SER A 14 -12.77 20.13 -6.18
CA SER A 14 -12.03 19.85 -4.95
C SER A 14 -12.88 20.08 -3.72
N ARG A 15 -13.62 21.18 -3.70
CA ARG A 15 -14.59 21.46 -2.63
C ARG A 15 -15.76 20.49 -2.64
N TRP A 16 -16.30 20.16 -3.82
CA TRP A 16 -17.36 19.16 -3.98
C TRP A 16 -16.97 17.82 -3.33
N TYR A 17 -15.76 17.31 -3.62
CA TYR A 17 -15.28 16.05 -3.04
C TYR A 17 -15.27 16.09 -1.51
N THR A 18 -14.67 17.14 -0.93
CA THR A 18 -14.60 17.31 0.52
C THR A 18 -15.99 17.44 1.14
N ASP A 19 -16.89 18.23 0.54
CA ASP A 19 -18.26 18.40 1.01
C ASP A 19 -19.03 17.08 1.01
N VAL A 20 -18.88 16.26 -0.04
CA VAL A 20 -19.52 14.94 -0.11
C VAL A 20 -18.99 14.02 0.98
N VAL A 21 -17.66 13.90 1.12
CA VAL A 21 -17.04 13.03 2.14
C VAL A 21 -17.50 13.40 3.54
N GLN A 22 -17.48 14.69 3.89
CA GLN A 22 -17.84 15.14 5.23
C GLN A 22 -19.34 15.00 5.52
N ARG A 23 -20.20 15.34 4.54
CA ARG A 23 -21.66 15.35 4.75
C ARG A 23 -22.32 14.01 4.65
N ALA A 24 -21.74 13.11 3.84
CA ALA A 24 -22.10 11.71 3.87
C ALA A 24 -21.54 11.02 5.12
N GLU A 25 -20.77 11.71 5.96
CA GLU A 25 -20.21 11.16 7.19
C GLU A 25 -19.30 9.94 6.91
N LEU A 26 -18.51 10.01 5.82
CA LEU A 26 -17.57 8.96 5.44
C LEU A 26 -16.27 9.05 6.26
N ALA A 27 -15.72 10.26 6.39
CA ALA A 27 -14.53 10.52 7.19
C ALA A 27 -14.53 11.96 7.71
N ASP A 28 -13.79 12.19 8.78
CA ASP A 28 -13.53 13.52 9.35
C ASP A 28 -12.03 13.75 9.54
N TYR A 29 -11.62 15.01 9.68
CA TYR A 29 -10.23 15.36 9.92
C TYR A 29 -9.83 15.02 11.36
N SER A 30 -8.71 14.31 11.51
CA SER A 30 -8.11 14.04 12.80
C SER A 30 -7.40 15.30 13.35
N PRO A 31 -7.26 15.46 14.68
CA PRO A 31 -6.37 16.46 15.25
C PRO A 31 -4.89 16.23 14.87
N VAL A 32 -4.52 15.01 14.45
CA VAL A 32 -3.20 14.71 13.90
C VAL A 32 -3.13 15.15 12.44
N ARG A 33 -2.15 16.00 12.11
CA ARG A 33 -1.99 16.56 10.77
C ARG A 33 -1.95 15.46 9.70
N GLY A 34 -2.87 15.56 8.76
CA GLY A 34 -2.93 14.69 7.58
C GLY A 34 -3.53 13.31 7.83
N CYS A 35 -3.88 12.98 9.07
CA CYS A 35 -4.68 11.80 9.39
C CYS A 35 -6.17 12.09 9.26
N MET A 36 -6.96 11.02 9.11
CA MET A 36 -8.41 11.08 9.10
C MET A 36 -8.99 10.10 10.11
N VAL A 37 -10.19 10.40 10.60
CA VAL A 37 -11.04 9.43 11.30
C VAL A 37 -12.04 8.90 10.29
N ILE A 38 -11.90 7.65 9.88
CA ILE A 38 -12.88 6.99 9.00
C ILE A 38 -14.11 6.67 9.85
N ARG A 39 -15.23 7.28 9.52
CA ARG A 39 -16.49 7.11 10.25
C ARG A 39 -17.18 5.79 9.83
N PRO A 40 -18.17 5.29 10.58
CA PRO A 40 -18.76 3.97 10.32
C PRO A 40 -19.23 3.76 8.87
N TYR A 41 -19.79 4.78 8.22
CA TYR A 41 -20.24 4.61 6.83
C TYR A 41 -19.07 4.48 5.83
N GLY A 42 -17.99 5.25 6.01
CA GLY A 42 -16.79 5.10 5.19
C GLY A 42 -16.03 3.80 5.50
N TYR A 43 -16.00 3.39 6.76
CA TYR A 43 -15.34 2.15 7.16
C TYR A 43 -16.09 0.91 6.67
N ALA A 44 -17.43 0.95 6.62
CA ALA A 44 -18.23 -0.12 6.03
C ALA A 44 -17.87 -0.35 4.55
N ILE A 45 -17.61 0.72 3.78
CA ILE A 45 -17.12 0.59 2.40
C ILE A 45 -15.78 -0.15 2.39
N TRP A 46 -14.85 0.23 3.26
CA TRP A 46 -13.57 -0.45 3.39
C TRP A 46 -13.72 -1.93 3.76
N GLU A 47 -14.59 -2.28 4.71
CA GLU A 47 -14.87 -3.67 5.10
C GLU A 47 -15.41 -4.51 3.93
N HIS A 48 -16.27 -3.92 3.10
CA HIS A 48 -16.79 -4.58 1.90
C HIS A 48 -15.71 -4.76 0.82
N MET A 49 -14.89 -3.75 0.58
CA MET A 49 -13.76 -3.83 -0.34
C MET A 49 -12.75 -4.88 0.13
N GLN A 50 -12.42 -4.85 1.42
CA GLN A 50 -11.52 -5.79 2.07
C GLN A 50 -12.02 -7.21 1.89
N LYS A 51 -13.29 -7.49 2.20
CA LYS A 51 -13.86 -8.82 2.03
C LYS A 51 -13.76 -9.32 0.59
N ALA A 52 -14.13 -8.48 -0.38
CA ALA A 52 -14.12 -8.87 -1.79
C ALA A 52 -12.70 -9.20 -2.26
N LEU A 53 -11.73 -8.33 -1.99
CA LEU A 53 -10.34 -8.55 -2.35
C LEU A 53 -9.74 -9.76 -1.61
N ASP A 54 -10.05 -9.93 -0.32
CA ASP A 54 -9.56 -11.05 0.48
C ASP A 54 -10.06 -12.40 -0.06
N ASP A 55 -11.32 -12.47 -0.49
CA ASP A 55 -11.86 -13.65 -1.17
C ASP A 55 -11.11 -13.90 -2.50
N MET A 56 -10.86 -12.85 -3.30
CA MET A 56 -10.10 -12.96 -4.56
C MET A 56 -8.63 -13.40 -4.37
N PHE A 57 -7.95 -12.94 -3.32
CA PHE A 57 -6.58 -13.36 -3.01
C PHE A 57 -6.53 -14.81 -2.53
N LYS A 58 -7.53 -15.25 -1.77
CA LYS A 58 -7.63 -16.66 -1.33
C LYS A 58 -7.91 -17.61 -2.49
N GLU A 59 -8.67 -17.17 -3.50
CA GLU A 59 -8.86 -17.94 -4.75
C GLU A 59 -7.53 -18.22 -5.47
N THR A 60 -6.54 -17.34 -5.33
CA THR A 60 -5.20 -17.49 -5.94
C THR A 60 -4.18 -18.12 -4.99
N GLY A 61 -4.60 -18.60 -3.82
CA GLY A 61 -3.74 -19.34 -2.88
C GLY A 61 -2.97 -18.47 -1.86
N HIS A 62 -3.23 -17.16 -1.82
CA HIS A 62 -2.60 -16.27 -0.84
C HIS A 62 -3.10 -16.53 0.58
N GLN A 63 -2.22 -16.31 1.55
CA GLN A 63 -2.51 -16.46 2.97
C GLN A 63 -2.27 -15.16 3.72
N ASN A 64 -3.24 -14.77 4.56
CA ASN A 64 -3.08 -13.61 5.40
C ASN A 64 -2.08 -13.87 6.53
N ALA A 65 -1.19 -12.92 6.76
CA ALA A 65 -0.30 -12.83 7.90
C ALA A 65 -0.31 -11.41 8.47
N TYR A 66 0.37 -11.22 9.61
CA TYR A 66 0.57 -9.91 10.20
C TYR A 66 2.01 -9.75 10.67
N PHE A 67 2.65 -8.71 10.18
CA PHE A 67 3.97 -8.25 10.57
C PHE A 67 3.85 -6.98 11.42
N PRO A 68 4.79 -6.74 12.34
CA PRO A 68 4.75 -5.58 13.22
C PRO A 68 4.73 -4.23 12.48
N LEU A 69 4.12 -3.23 13.13
CA LEU A 69 4.11 -1.84 12.70
C LEU A 69 5.51 -1.21 12.68
N PHE A 70 6.35 -1.61 13.64
CA PHE A 70 7.67 -1.02 13.85
C PHE A 70 8.75 -1.83 13.13
N ILE A 71 9.56 -1.13 12.33
CA ILE A 71 10.69 -1.69 11.60
C ILE A 71 11.99 -1.10 12.20
N PRO A 72 13.00 -1.91 12.54
CA PRO A 72 14.31 -1.39 12.94
C PRO A 72 14.88 -0.46 11.87
N TYR A 73 15.42 0.69 12.24
CA TYR A 73 16.00 1.62 11.28
C TYR A 73 17.11 0.96 10.46
N SER A 74 17.91 0.12 11.13
CA SER A 74 18.94 -0.73 10.51
C SER A 74 18.44 -1.66 9.40
N PHE A 75 17.14 -2.00 9.34
CA PHE A 75 16.58 -2.80 8.25
C PHE A 75 16.25 -1.95 7.03
N ILE A 76 15.84 -0.71 7.24
CA ILE A 76 15.61 0.25 6.15
C ILE A 76 16.94 0.51 5.44
N GLU A 77 18.03 0.72 6.20
CA GLU A 77 19.38 0.98 5.66
C GLU A 77 19.99 -0.15 4.81
N LYS A 78 19.42 -1.36 4.82
CA LYS A 78 19.93 -2.49 4.01
C LYS A 78 19.64 -2.34 2.52
N GLU A 79 18.73 -1.45 2.14
CA GLU A 79 18.36 -1.22 0.75
C GLU A 79 18.49 0.29 0.45
N ALA A 80 19.56 0.66 -0.25
CA ALA A 80 19.92 2.06 -0.49
C ALA A 80 18.94 2.80 -1.41
N GLU A 81 18.37 2.14 -2.42
CA GLU A 81 17.41 2.75 -3.37
C GLU A 81 16.05 3.01 -2.68
N HIS A 82 15.64 2.10 -1.79
CA HIS A 82 14.46 2.19 -0.95
C HIS A 82 14.64 3.28 0.11
N VAL A 83 15.82 3.39 0.72
CA VAL A 83 16.12 4.49 1.68
C VAL A 83 15.96 5.85 1.02
N GLU A 84 16.53 6.06 -0.18
CA GLU A 84 16.45 7.36 -0.86
C GLU A 84 15.02 7.75 -1.22
N GLY A 85 14.19 6.79 -1.62
CA GLY A 85 12.78 7.01 -1.95
C GLY A 85 11.90 7.34 -0.73
N PHE A 86 12.15 6.72 0.42
CA PHE A 86 11.28 6.85 1.60
C PHE A 86 11.79 7.81 2.68
N SER A 87 13.09 8.13 2.70
CA SER A 87 13.73 8.96 3.74
C SER A 87 12.97 10.25 4.12
N PRO A 88 12.45 11.07 3.19
CA PRO A 88 11.73 12.29 3.58
C PRO A 88 10.36 12.04 4.23
N GLU A 89 9.81 10.82 4.12
CA GLU A 89 8.44 10.49 4.54
C GLU A 89 8.38 9.61 5.80
N LEU A 90 9.51 9.27 6.43
CA LEU A 90 9.54 8.37 7.58
C LEU A 90 9.10 9.04 8.89
N ALA A 91 8.20 8.38 9.62
CA ALA A 91 7.96 8.65 11.03
C ALA A 91 8.85 7.76 11.90
N ILE A 92 9.71 8.36 12.74
CA ILE A 92 10.73 7.65 13.52
C ILE A 92 10.46 7.78 15.02
N VAL A 93 10.33 6.63 15.68
CA VAL A 93 10.27 6.50 17.13
C VAL A 93 11.69 6.41 17.68
N THR A 94 12.11 7.45 18.39
CA THR A 94 13.44 7.52 19.03
C THR A 94 13.41 7.24 20.54
N HIS A 95 12.22 7.27 21.14
CA HIS A 95 12.02 7.08 22.58
C HIS A 95 10.88 6.09 22.82
N GLY A 96 11.13 5.09 23.68
CA GLY A 96 10.15 4.07 24.08
C GLY A 96 10.27 3.80 25.58
N GLY A 97 9.13 3.70 26.28
CA GLY A 97 9.12 3.47 27.74
C GLY A 97 9.89 4.53 28.55
N GLY A 98 9.97 5.77 28.05
CA GLY A 98 10.69 6.87 28.69
C GLY A 98 12.21 6.88 28.49
N LYS A 99 12.77 5.97 27.68
CA LYS A 99 14.21 5.94 27.36
C LYS A 99 14.44 6.11 25.86
N LYS A 100 15.60 6.68 25.50
CA LYS A 100 16.07 6.70 24.12
C LYS A 100 16.39 5.26 23.67
N LEU A 101 15.94 4.89 22.48
CA LEU A 101 16.21 3.58 21.89
C LEU A 101 17.65 3.53 21.34
N GLU A 102 18.28 2.36 21.43
CA GLU A 102 19.61 2.12 20.83
C GLU A 102 19.54 2.11 19.30
N ASP A 103 18.58 1.34 18.75
CA ASP A 103 18.18 1.38 17.35
C ASP A 103 16.80 2.06 17.25
N PRO A 104 16.67 3.23 16.61
CA PRO A 104 15.37 3.85 16.35
C PRO A 104 14.43 2.91 15.58
N LEU A 105 13.13 3.08 15.79
CA LEU A 105 12.12 2.30 15.07
C LEU A 105 11.39 3.19 14.07
N VAL A 106 11.26 2.73 12.84
CA VAL A 106 10.46 3.37 11.79
C VAL A 106 9.04 2.82 11.88
N VAL A 107 8.04 3.70 11.86
CA VAL A 107 6.65 3.30 11.61
C VAL A 107 6.55 2.96 10.13
N ARG A 108 6.17 1.71 9.79
CA ARG A 108 6.22 1.21 8.41
C ARG A 108 5.59 2.19 7.39
N PRO A 109 6.36 2.67 6.39
CA PRO A 109 5.78 3.26 5.17
C PRO A 109 5.32 2.19 4.18
N THR A 110 5.89 0.99 4.34
CA THR A 110 5.66 -0.27 3.65
C THR A 110 6.46 -1.38 4.38
N SER A 111 6.15 -2.67 4.17
CA SER A 111 6.70 -3.77 4.98
C SER A 111 7.78 -4.64 4.32
N GLU A 112 8.31 -4.29 3.14
CA GLU A 112 9.25 -5.15 2.38
C GLU A 112 10.43 -5.59 3.23
N THR A 113 11.06 -4.68 3.98
CA THR A 113 12.28 -4.97 4.74
C THR A 113 12.03 -5.93 5.92
N ILE A 114 10.95 -5.73 6.69
CA ILE A 114 10.60 -6.62 7.79
C ILE A 114 10.11 -7.97 7.29
N ILE A 115 9.36 -8.01 6.18
CA ILE A 115 8.88 -9.25 5.56
C ILE A 115 10.05 -10.04 4.99
N ASN A 116 10.95 -9.40 4.24
CA ASN A 116 12.11 -10.09 3.67
C ASN A 116 13.07 -10.62 4.74
N ALA A 117 13.23 -9.91 5.86
CA ALA A 117 13.98 -10.43 7.01
C ALA A 117 13.38 -11.71 7.61
N MET A 118 12.06 -11.90 7.49
CA MET A 118 11.36 -13.11 7.92
C MET A 118 11.35 -14.18 6.83
N PHE A 119 11.19 -13.81 5.56
CA PHE A 119 11.31 -14.73 4.42
C PHE A 119 12.68 -15.38 4.38
N ALA A 120 13.76 -14.63 4.65
CA ALA A 120 15.11 -15.18 4.79
C ALA A 120 15.22 -16.27 5.88
N LYS A 121 14.32 -16.29 6.88
CA LYS A 121 14.26 -17.33 7.91
C LYS A 121 13.36 -18.49 7.52
N TRP A 122 12.26 -18.23 6.81
CA TRP A 122 11.26 -19.24 6.47
C TRP A 122 11.66 -20.05 5.23
N ILE A 123 12.25 -19.40 4.23
CA ILE A 123 12.67 -20.03 2.98
C ILE A 123 14.03 -20.71 3.20
N LYS A 124 14.07 -22.03 2.98
CA LYS A 124 15.28 -22.87 3.07
C LYS A 124 15.44 -23.82 1.89
N SER A 125 14.35 -24.24 1.26
CA SER A 125 14.34 -25.13 0.09
C SER A 125 13.32 -24.66 -0.94
N TYR A 126 13.48 -25.08 -2.21
CA TYR A 126 12.45 -24.92 -3.26
C TYR A 126 11.04 -25.37 -2.81
N ARG A 127 10.93 -26.27 -1.82
CA ARG A 127 9.64 -26.73 -1.26
C ARG A 127 8.90 -25.69 -0.44
N ASP A 128 9.58 -24.64 0.00
CA ASP A 128 8.97 -23.53 0.74
C ASP A 128 8.38 -22.47 -0.23
N LEU A 129 8.50 -22.71 -1.54
CA LEU A 129 8.06 -21.83 -2.62
C LEU A 129 6.92 -22.47 -3.43
N PRO A 130 6.02 -21.67 -4.02
CA PRO A 130 5.90 -20.23 -3.83
C PRO A 130 5.36 -19.89 -2.44
N LEU A 131 5.89 -18.83 -1.85
CA LEU A 131 5.38 -18.28 -0.59
C LEU A 131 4.48 -17.09 -0.92
N LEU A 132 3.19 -17.20 -0.64
CA LEU A 132 2.16 -16.22 -1.03
C LEU A 132 1.52 -15.56 0.19
N ILE A 133 2.04 -14.41 0.62
CA ILE A 133 1.62 -13.76 1.85
C ILE A 133 0.91 -12.44 1.57
N ASN A 134 -0.20 -12.22 2.26
CA ASN A 134 -0.96 -10.98 2.24
C ASN A 134 -1.04 -10.36 3.65
N GLN A 135 -1.08 -9.03 3.75
CA GLN A 135 -1.34 -8.31 4.99
C GLN A 135 -2.35 -7.19 4.75
N TRP A 136 -3.34 -7.11 5.64
CA TRP A 136 -4.20 -5.94 5.81
C TRP A 136 -3.70 -5.11 6.98
N ALA A 137 -3.40 -3.84 6.75
CA ALA A 137 -2.64 -3.03 7.69
C ALA A 137 -2.87 -1.52 7.50
N ASN A 138 -2.49 -0.74 8.50
CA ASN A 138 -2.20 0.68 8.33
C ASN A 138 -0.70 0.89 8.03
N VAL A 139 -0.39 1.95 7.28
CA VAL A 139 0.98 2.46 7.07
C VAL A 139 1.03 3.97 7.28
N VAL A 140 2.23 4.49 7.51
CA VAL A 140 2.47 5.92 7.72
C VAL A 140 3.47 6.45 6.70
N ARG A 141 3.07 7.49 5.96
CA ARG A 141 3.93 8.27 5.06
C ARG A 141 3.73 9.75 5.35
N TRP A 142 4.81 10.49 5.63
CA TRP A 142 4.73 11.87 6.12
C TRP A 142 4.38 12.89 5.03
N GLU A 143 3.14 12.82 4.55
CA GLU A 143 2.65 13.57 3.39
C GLU A 143 2.39 15.05 3.69
N MET A 144 2.91 15.92 2.83
CA MET A 144 2.82 17.38 3.02
C MET A 144 1.48 17.97 2.60
N ARG A 145 0.83 17.38 1.58
CA ARG A 145 -0.43 17.84 0.99
C ARG A 145 -1.45 16.70 0.99
N THR A 146 -2.27 16.66 2.03
CA THR A 146 -3.22 15.57 2.24
C THR A 146 -4.61 15.89 1.70
N ARG A 147 -5.34 14.82 1.35
CA ARG A 147 -6.72 14.82 0.91
C ARG A 147 -7.37 13.50 1.34
N LEU A 148 -8.52 13.59 2.02
CA LEU A 148 -9.21 12.42 2.59
C LEU A 148 -9.31 11.28 1.57
N PHE A 149 -8.96 10.07 2.00
CA PHE A 149 -8.80 8.83 1.22
C PHE A 149 -7.71 8.84 0.14
N LEU A 150 -7.57 9.90 -0.66
CA LEU A 150 -6.64 9.92 -1.80
C LEU A 150 -5.17 10.00 -1.39
N ARG A 151 -4.87 10.71 -0.30
CA ARG A 151 -3.52 10.90 0.24
C ARG A 151 -3.58 11.36 1.68
N THR A 152 -3.24 10.49 2.63
CA THR A 152 -3.25 10.80 4.07
C THR A 152 -1.94 10.35 4.72
N THR A 153 -1.59 10.96 5.86
CA THR A 153 -0.36 10.63 6.59
C THR A 153 -0.38 9.19 7.08
N GLU A 154 -1.54 8.73 7.55
CA GLU A 154 -1.83 7.35 7.87
C GLU A 154 -2.97 6.88 6.96
N PHE A 155 -2.86 5.70 6.40
CA PHE A 155 -3.92 5.09 5.60
C PHE A 155 -3.97 3.57 5.81
N LEU A 156 -5.17 3.02 5.62
CA LEU A 156 -5.39 1.58 5.57
C LEU A 156 -5.13 1.09 4.15
N TRP A 157 -4.50 -0.08 4.05
CA TRP A 157 -4.24 -0.70 2.78
C TRP A 157 -4.13 -2.22 2.89
N GLN A 158 -3.93 -2.84 1.73
CA GLN A 158 -3.47 -4.20 1.59
C GLN A 158 -2.08 -4.20 0.95
N GLU A 159 -1.19 -5.06 1.44
CA GLU A 159 0.12 -5.29 0.85
C GLU A 159 0.39 -6.79 0.72
N GLY A 160 0.64 -7.23 -0.51
CA GLY A 160 0.94 -8.62 -0.86
C GLY A 160 2.42 -8.78 -1.13
N HIS A 161 3.04 -9.80 -0.55
CA HIS A 161 4.46 -10.08 -0.68
C HIS A 161 4.64 -11.56 -0.99
N THR A 162 5.24 -11.83 -2.15
CA THR A 162 5.40 -13.19 -2.66
C THR A 162 6.87 -13.49 -2.95
N ALA A 163 7.25 -14.76 -2.83
CA ALA A 163 8.58 -15.25 -3.20
C ALA A 163 8.43 -16.51 -4.05
N HIS A 164 9.21 -16.58 -5.13
CA HIS A 164 9.10 -17.61 -6.17
C HIS A 164 10.45 -18.21 -6.51
N GLU A 165 10.44 -19.43 -7.06
CA GLU A 165 11.66 -20.13 -7.48
C GLU A 165 12.25 -19.48 -8.74
N THR A 166 11.38 -19.04 -9.65
CA THR A 166 11.79 -18.51 -10.96
C THR A 166 11.31 -17.07 -11.20
N GLU A 167 12.02 -16.35 -12.09
CA GLU A 167 11.60 -15.02 -12.55
C GLU A 167 10.24 -15.05 -13.25
N GLN A 168 9.98 -16.10 -14.04
CA GLN A 168 8.72 -16.23 -14.78
C GLN A 168 7.53 -16.30 -13.83
N GLU A 169 7.59 -17.16 -12.81
CA GLU A 169 6.53 -17.26 -11.78
C GLU A 169 6.32 -15.92 -11.06
N ALA A 170 7.39 -15.21 -10.71
CA ALA A 170 7.28 -13.91 -10.06
C ALA A 170 6.65 -12.83 -10.95
N ARG A 171 6.92 -12.85 -12.26
CA ARG A 171 6.30 -11.94 -13.23
C ARG A 171 4.83 -12.29 -13.48
N ASP A 172 4.53 -13.57 -13.61
CA ASP A 172 3.17 -14.08 -13.77
C ASP A 172 2.32 -13.72 -12.55
N GLU A 173 2.87 -13.84 -11.33
CA GLU A 173 2.21 -13.41 -10.09
C GLU A 173 1.96 -11.90 -10.07
N ALA A 174 2.95 -11.09 -10.47
CA ALA A 174 2.78 -9.64 -10.52
C ALA A 174 1.65 -9.22 -11.49
N LEU A 175 1.58 -9.84 -12.66
CA LEU A 175 0.51 -9.60 -13.64
C LEU A 175 -0.84 -10.16 -13.17
N LEU A 176 -0.86 -11.32 -12.51
CA LEU A 176 -2.07 -11.89 -11.91
C LEU A 176 -2.68 -10.93 -10.89
N MET A 177 -1.88 -10.35 -9.99
CA MET A 177 -2.37 -9.38 -9.02
C MET A 177 -2.84 -8.08 -9.66
N LEU A 178 -2.17 -7.62 -10.73
CA LEU A 178 -2.65 -6.47 -11.52
C LEU A 178 -4.06 -6.74 -12.09
N ASP A 179 -4.28 -7.93 -12.63
CA ASP A 179 -5.57 -8.34 -13.17
C ASP A 179 -6.63 -8.51 -12.07
N VAL A 180 -6.26 -9.01 -10.89
CA VAL A 180 -7.16 -9.05 -9.73
C VAL A 180 -7.59 -7.65 -9.32
N TYR A 181 -6.66 -6.69 -9.24
CA TYR A 181 -6.99 -5.29 -8.95
C TYR A 181 -7.87 -4.66 -10.04
N ALA A 182 -7.59 -4.94 -11.32
CA ALA A 182 -8.42 -4.45 -12.41
C ALA A 182 -9.83 -5.03 -12.36
N ARG A 183 -9.96 -6.36 -12.17
CA ARG A 183 -11.25 -7.04 -11.98
C ARG A 183 -12.04 -6.45 -10.81
N PHE A 184 -11.37 -6.23 -9.68
CA PHE A 184 -11.99 -5.58 -8.54
C PHE A 184 -12.47 -4.16 -8.88
N ALA A 185 -11.63 -3.35 -9.53
CA ALA A 185 -12.01 -1.99 -9.92
C ALA A 185 -13.21 -1.98 -10.88
N GLU A 186 -13.17 -2.79 -11.94
CA GLU A 186 -14.14 -2.79 -13.03
C GLU A 186 -15.45 -3.49 -12.64
N ASP A 187 -15.38 -4.71 -12.12
CA ASP A 187 -16.56 -5.56 -11.89
C ASP A 187 -17.20 -5.31 -10.53
N TRP A 188 -16.40 -4.98 -9.51
CA TRP A 188 -16.89 -4.79 -8.14
C TRP A 188 -17.11 -3.32 -7.80
N ALA A 189 -16.14 -2.46 -8.09
CA ALA A 189 -16.21 -1.03 -7.80
C ALA A 189 -16.80 -0.18 -8.94
N ALA A 190 -17.17 -0.79 -10.08
CA ALA A 190 -17.71 -0.12 -11.25
C ALA A 190 -16.87 1.09 -11.72
N THR A 191 -15.55 0.97 -11.59
CA THR A 191 -14.56 2.00 -11.90
C THR A 191 -13.68 1.51 -13.05
N PRO A 192 -13.80 2.10 -14.26
CA PRO A 192 -12.97 1.71 -15.40
C PRO A 192 -11.52 2.12 -15.16
N VAL A 193 -10.59 1.23 -15.50
CA VAL A 193 -9.15 1.46 -15.32
C VAL A 193 -8.35 1.04 -16.54
N ILE A 194 -7.17 1.63 -16.69
CA ILE A 194 -6.19 1.27 -17.71
C ILE A 194 -5.04 0.54 -17.03
N ARG A 195 -4.81 -0.72 -17.42
CA ARG A 195 -3.63 -1.51 -17.01
C ARG A 195 -2.41 -1.04 -17.81
N GLY A 196 -1.27 -0.90 -17.15
CA GLY A 196 -0.04 -0.49 -17.82
C GLY A 196 1.22 -0.68 -17.00
N ILE A 197 2.36 -0.39 -17.62
CA ILE A 197 3.69 -0.43 -17.02
C ILE A 197 4.13 1.01 -16.76
N LYS A 198 4.67 1.27 -15.56
CA LYS A 198 5.26 2.58 -15.21
C LYS A 198 6.56 2.80 -15.96
N SER A 199 6.86 4.06 -16.26
CA SER A 199 8.20 4.44 -16.72
C SER A 199 9.23 4.20 -15.62
N ASP A 200 10.51 4.11 -15.98
CA ASP A 200 11.59 3.97 -15.00
C ASP A 200 11.61 5.09 -13.94
N ALA A 201 11.15 6.29 -14.29
CA ALA A 201 11.08 7.43 -13.37
C ALA A 201 9.93 7.32 -12.35
N GLU A 202 8.89 6.55 -12.66
CA GLU A 202 7.65 6.45 -11.86
C GLU A 202 7.45 5.06 -11.25
N LYS A 203 8.42 4.15 -11.43
CA LYS A 203 8.38 2.82 -10.81
C LYS A 203 8.69 2.90 -9.32
N PHE A 204 8.38 1.81 -8.62
CA PHE A 204 8.58 1.72 -7.18
C PHE A 204 10.07 1.63 -6.86
N ALA A 205 10.52 2.30 -5.79
CA ALA A 205 11.91 2.26 -5.35
C ALA A 205 12.32 0.83 -4.97
N GLY A 206 13.29 0.27 -5.70
CA GLY A 206 13.73 -1.11 -5.55
C GLY A 206 12.98 -2.13 -6.44
N ALA A 207 12.00 -1.71 -7.24
CA ALA A 207 11.35 -2.59 -8.23
C ALA A 207 12.14 -2.65 -9.56
N VAL A 208 12.20 -3.83 -10.16
CA VAL A 208 12.66 -3.99 -11.54
C VAL A 208 11.61 -3.40 -12.48
N GLU A 209 10.34 -3.78 -12.27
CA GLU A 209 9.20 -3.33 -13.06
C GLU A 209 7.99 -3.06 -12.15
N SER A 210 7.26 -1.99 -12.44
CA SER A 210 6.01 -1.65 -11.75
C SER A 210 4.87 -1.64 -12.74
N TYR A 211 3.84 -2.42 -12.43
CA TYR A 211 2.57 -2.40 -13.13
C TYR A 211 1.54 -1.61 -12.30
N SER A 212 0.60 -0.98 -12.98
CA SER A 212 -0.44 -0.18 -12.33
C SER A 212 -1.76 -0.22 -13.07
N ILE A 213 -2.84 -0.02 -12.33
CA ILE A 213 -4.15 0.37 -12.88
C ILE A 213 -4.36 1.88 -12.70
N GLU A 214 -4.67 2.57 -13.78
CA GLU A 214 -4.89 4.02 -13.80
C GLU A 214 -6.36 4.35 -14.03
N ALA A 215 -6.99 5.08 -13.12
CA ALA A 215 -8.35 5.57 -13.23
C ALA A 215 -8.38 7.04 -13.66
N MET A 216 -9.43 7.46 -14.37
CA MET A 216 -9.67 8.87 -14.71
C MET A 216 -10.73 9.46 -13.78
N MET A 217 -10.36 10.49 -13.03
CA MET A 217 -11.27 11.20 -12.13
C MET A 217 -12.21 12.13 -12.92
N GLY A 218 -13.34 12.52 -12.30
CA GLY A 218 -14.32 13.43 -12.92
C GLY A 218 -13.80 14.85 -13.20
N ASP A 219 -12.67 15.25 -12.61
CA ASP A 219 -11.93 16.48 -12.94
C ASP A 219 -10.78 16.25 -13.93
N VAL A 220 -10.84 15.15 -14.70
CA VAL A 220 -9.89 14.76 -15.76
C VAL A 220 -8.43 14.56 -15.31
N LYS A 221 -8.22 14.35 -14.01
CA LYS A 221 -6.92 13.93 -13.47
C LYS A 221 -6.84 12.42 -13.40
N ALA A 222 -5.68 11.86 -13.76
CA ALA A 222 -5.40 10.45 -13.53
C ALA A 222 -5.17 10.18 -12.03
N LEU A 223 -5.56 8.99 -11.60
CA LEU A 223 -5.32 8.45 -10.26
C LEU A 223 -4.88 6.99 -10.40
N GLN A 224 -3.68 6.68 -9.90
CA GLN A 224 -3.23 5.31 -9.73
C GLN A 224 -4.12 4.61 -8.69
N ALA A 225 -4.85 3.58 -9.11
CA ALA A 225 -5.85 2.90 -8.28
C ALA A 225 -5.36 1.57 -7.68
N GLY A 226 -4.16 1.13 -8.06
CA GLY A 226 -3.51 -0.08 -7.54
C GLY A 226 -2.19 -0.34 -8.28
N THR A 227 -1.25 -1.01 -7.61
CA THR A 227 0.06 -1.36 -8.18
C THR A 227 0.45 -2.78 -7.86
N SER A 228 1.23 -3.38 -8.75
CA SER A 228 1.86 -4.68 -8.56
C SER A 228 3.28 -4.62 -9.09
N HIS A 229 4.24 -5.20 -8.38
CA HIS A 229 5.66 -4.97 -8.62
C HIS A 229 6.41 -6.28 -8.82
N TYR A 230 7.21 -6.34 -9.88
CA TYR A 230 8.26 -7.35 -9.97
C TYR A 230 9.54 -6.78 -9.35
N LEU A 231 9.89 -7.29 -8.16
CA LEU A 231 11.03 -6.81 -7.37
C LEU A 231 12.36 -7.48 -7.74
N GLY A 232 12.32 -8.49 -8.62
CA GLY A 232 13.49 -9.30 -8.96
C GLY A 232 14.14 -9.92 -7.73
N GLN A 233 15.46 -9.80 -7.64
CA GLN A 233 16.25 -10.33 -6.53
C GLN A 233 16.76 -9.24 -5.58
N ASN A 234 16.28 -7.99 -5.70
CA ASN A 234 16.85 -6.84 -4.98
C ASN A 234 16.75 -7.05 -3.46
N PHE A 235 15.54 -7.29 -2.96
CA PHE A 235 15.33 -7.57 -1.53
C PHE A 235 15.88 -8.93 -1.10
N ALA A 236 15.78 -9.96 -1.94
CA ALA A 236 16.35 -11.28 -1.63
C ALA A 236 17.87 -11.20 -1.40
N LYS A 237 18.59 -10.41 -2.21
CA LYS A 237 20.04 -10.17 -2.03
C LYS A 237 20.31 -9.33 -0.77
N ALA A 238 19.53 -8.27 -0.53
CA ALA A 238 19.70 -7.40 0.64
C ALA A 238 19.50 -8.14 1.98
N PHE A 239 18.61 -9.13 2.01
CA PHE A 239 18.28 -9.91 3.21
C PHE A 239 18.87 -11.33 3.23
N ASP A 240 19.70 -11.67 2.24
CA ASP A 240 20.32 -12.99 2.05
C ASP A 240 19.31 -14.15 2.04
N THR A 241 18.15 -13.92 1.42
CA THR A 241 17.13 -14.94 1.19
C THR A 241 17.60 -15.89 0.10
N ARG A 242 17.87 -17.15 0.46
CA ARG A 242 18.30 -18.22 -0.44
C ARG A 242 17.55 -19.51 -0.14
N PHE A 243 17.48 -20.40 -1.13
CA PHE A 243 16.96 -21.75 -0.99
C PHE A 243 17.92 -22.77 -1.63
N LEU A 244 17.86 -24.02 -1.16
CA LEU A 244 18.51 -25.20 -1.74
C LEU A 244 17.74 -25.75 -2.93
#